data_AF-A0A9D8IVV3-F1
#
_entry.id   AF-A0A9D8IVV3-F1
#
_cell.length_a   1.000
_cell.length_b   1.000
_cell.length_c   1.000
_cell.angle_alpha   90.00
_cell.angle_beta   90.00
_cell.angle_gamma   90.00
#
_symmetry.space_group_name_H-M   'P 1'
#
loop_
_entity.id
_entity.type
_entity.pdbx_description
1 polymer ?
#
loop_
_entity_poly.entity_id
_entity_poly.type
_entity_poly.pdbx_seq_one_letter_code
_entity_poly.pdbx_strand_id
1 'polypeptide(L)'
;MKRSVISRVSIVGVGLIGGSLALALKKAHPRLRITGYDRPDVLKMAKARKAIDAGHMKLKDALADAELVIIALPVDRILKFIPRISRLISNDVIVTDVGSVKREIVRVAERYFPRGNFVGGHPVAGSEQEGVQAASAEMFRDRPYILTPRHGKPKNTAAQLAKFLSPLGARIAFLTPEQHDNILAPLSHLPQLTSVALMNVVGRRDSRSRNHLVLSGTGLMDTTRLAESSYEIWKGILRQNRRNVLSALNLYIKELQSYRSALKERRSDLRREFTSAQRLRRKMRRR
;
A
#
# COMPACT_ATOMS: atom_id res chain seq x y z
N MET A 1 21.81 -10.77 -25.22
CA MET A 1 22.06 -9.34 -24.95
C MET A 1 21.44 -8.94 -23.63
N LYS A 2 22.23 -8.50 -22.64
CA LYS A 2 21.71 -8.00 -21.36
C LYS A 2 21.00 -6.66 -21.63
N ARG A 3 19.67 -6.59 -21.54
CA ARG A 3 18.94 -5.31 -21.61
C ARG A 3 19.42 -4.41 -20.45
N SER A 4 20.28 -3.45 -20.76
CA SER A 4 20.82 -2.51 -19.79
C SER A 4 19.86 -1.34 -19.60
N VAL A 5 19.30 -1.25 -18.40
CA VAL A 5 18.59 -0.10 -17.80
C VAL A 5 17.20 0.19 -18.36
N ILE A 6 16.18 0.06 -17.50
CA ILE A 6 14.81 0.55 -17.75
C ILE A 6 14.90 2.07 -17.90
N SER A 7 14.49 2.56 -19.06
CA SER A 7 14.55 3.97 -19.47
C SER A 7 13.17 4.59 -19.67
N ARG A 8 12.14 3.76 -19.87
CA ARG A 8 10.76 4.19 -20.12
C ARG A 8 9.79 3.50 -19.16
N VAL A 9 9.16 4.28 -18.29
CA VAL A 9 8.17 3.81 -17.31
C VAL A 9 6.80 4.38 -17.64
N SER A 10 5.77 3.55 -17.57
CA SER A 10 4.38 4.00 -17.59
C SER A 10 3.75 3.80 -16.22
N ILE A 11 3.11 4.85 -15.69
CA ILE A 11 2.40 4.81 -14.41
C ILE A 11 0.90 4.91 -14.68
N VAL A 12 0.19 3.84 -14.36
CA VAL A 12 -1.26 3.74 -14.48
C VAL A 12 -1.88 4.12 -13.14
N GLY A 13 -2.41 5.35 -13.03
CA GLY A 13 -2.81 5.98 -11.78
C GLY A 13 -1.71 6.86 -11.20
N VAL A 14 -1.83 8.16 -11.37
CA VAL A 14 -0.82 9.17 -10.97
C VAL A 14 -1.30 9.95 -9.76
N GLY A 15 -1.93 9.27 -8.80
CA GLY A 15 -2.35 9.85 -7.51
C GLY A 15 -1.19 9.99 -6.52
N LEU A 16 -1.46 9.85 -5.22
CA LEU A 16 -0.44 9.98 -4.16
C LEU A 16 0.74 9.02 -4.38
N ILE A 17 0.47 7.72 -4.43
CA ILE A 17 1.53 6.68 -4.53
C ILE A 17 2.19 6.72 -5.91
N GLY A 18 1.40 6.75 -6.99
CA GLY A 18 1.91 6.78 -8.36
C GLY A 18 2.74 8.02 -8.64
N GLY A 19 2.27 9.20 -8.24
CA GLY A 19 3.02 10.44 -8.36
C GLY A 19 4.29 10.45 -7.50
N SER A 20 4.24 9.90 -6.29
CA SER A 20 5.43 9.80 -5.43
C SER A 20 6.47 8.87 -6.02
N LEU A 21 6.05 7.74 -6.60
CA LEU A 21 6.95 6.85 -7.33
C LEU A 21 7.56 7.56 -8.52
N ALA A 22 6.78 8.31 -9.28
CA ALA A 22 7.26 9.06 -10.42
C ALA A 22 8.35 10.07 -10.02
N LEU A 23 8.10 10.85 -8.96
CA LEU A 23 9.06 11.81 -8.42
C LEU A 23 10.34 11.15 -7.89
N ALA A 24 10.19 10.06 -7.13
CA ALA A 24 11.33 9.32 -6.58
C ALA A 24 12.16 8.65 -7.68
N LEU A 25 11.51 8.10 -8.70
CA LEU A 25 12.15 7.50 -9.87
C LEU A 25 12.90 8.52 -10.70
N LYS A 26 12.33 9.70 -10.96
CA LYS A 26 13.04 10.78 -11.69
C LYS A 26 14.25 11.29 -10.91
N LYS A 27 14.13 11.41 -9.58
CA LYS A 27 15.26 11.77 -8.71
C LYS A 27 16.39 10.73 -8.77
N ALA A 28 16.04 9.45 -8.76
CA ALA A 28 17.00 8.35 -8.78
C ALA A 28 17.59 8.07 -10.18
N HIS A 29 16.81 8.32 -11.24
CA HIS A 29 17.15 8.02 -12.62
C HIS A 29 16.89 9.27 -13.50
N PRO A 30 17.82 10.24 -13.57
CA PRO A 30 17.56 11.54 -14.20
C PRO A 30 17.21 11.50 -15.69
N ARG A 31 17.57 10.41 -16.40
CA ARG A 31 17.28 10.19 -17.82
C ARG A 31 16.01 9.37 -18.07
N LEU A 32 15.28 9.01 -17.01
CA LEU A 32 14.07 8.21 -17.10
C LEU A 32 12.93 9.03 -17.69
N ARG A 33 12.27 8.47 -18.71
CA ARG A 33 11.04 9.02 -19.27
C ARG A 33 9.83 8.34 -18.63
N ILE A 34 8.92 9.14 -18.08
CA ILE A 34 7.70 8.66 -17.41
C ILE A 34 6.45 9.14 -18.16
N THR A 35 5.62 8.20 -18.60
CA THR A 35 4.26 8.46 -19.07
C THR A 35 3.24 8.19 -17.95
N GLY A 36 2.20 9.01 -17.86
CA GLY A 36 1.10 8.83 -16.92
C GLY A 36 -0.22 8.51 -17.60
N TYR A 37 -1.00 7.60 -17.03
CA TYR A 37 -2.40 7.37 -17.38
C TYR A 37 -3.29 7.75 -16.21
N ASP A 38 -4.13 8.76 -16.38
CA ASP A 38 -5.12 9.20 -15.40
C ASP A 38 -6.17 10.13 -16.04
N ARG A 39 -7.09 10.66 -15.23
CA ARG A 39 -8.04 11.70 -15.62
C ARG A 39 -7.33 13.05 -15.87
N PRO A 40 -7.90 13.94 -16.71
CA PRO A 40 -7.23 15.16 -17.18
C PRO A 40 -6.70 16.09 -16.07
N ASP A 41 -7.47 16.29 -15.01
CA ASP A 41 -7.10 17.12 -13.86
C ASP A 41 -5.87 16.56 -13.12
N VAL A 42 -5.81 15.25 -12.92
CA VAL A 42 -4.66 14.58 -12.30
C VAL A 42 -3.44 14.66 -13.19
N LEU A 43 -3.59 14.44 -14.50
CA LEU A 43 -2.48 14.56 -15.46
C LEU A 43 -1.92 15.99 -15.52
N LYS A 44 -2.79 17.01 -15.51
CA LYS A 44 -2.38 18.42 -15.46
C LYS A 44 -1.53 18.69 -14.22
N MET A 45 -2.00 18.24 -13.05
CA MET A 45 -1.27 18.44 -11.80
C MET A 45 0.04 17.63 -11.75
N ALA A 46 0.03 16.39 -12.24
CA ALA A 46 1.23 15.56 -12.29
C ALA A 46 2.33 16.16 -13.18
N LYS A 47 1.96 16.76 -14.33
CA LYS A 47 2.88 17.54 -15.17
C LYS A 47 3.40 18.78 -14.45
N ALA A 48 2.54 19.55 -13.78
CA ALA A 48 2.94 20.72 -13.00
C ALA A 48 3.92 20.38 -11.87
N ARG A 49 3.74 19.22 -11.23
CA ARG A 49 4.65 18.64 -10.23
C ARG A 49 5.92 18.05 -10.82
N LYS A 50 6.09 18.05 -12.16
CA LYS A 50 7.17 17.38 -12.90
C LYS A 50 7.27 15.87 -12.63
N ALA A 51 6.20 15.26 -12.13
CA ALA A 51 6.13 13.83 -11.81
C ALA A 51 6.16 12.97 -13.08
N ILE A 52 5.51 13.43 -14.16
CA ILE A 52 5.47 12.75 -15.46
C ILE A 52 5.96 13.69 -16.56
N ASP A 53 6.47 13.13 -17.66
CA ASP A 53 6.89 13.88 -18.84
C ASP A 53 5.74 14.00 -19.85
N ALA A 54 4.92 12.96 -19.98
CA ALA A 54 3.71 12.96 -20.80
C ALA A 54 2.54 12.29 -20.07
N GLY A 55 1.32 12.73 -20.38
CA GLY A 55 0.09 12.21 -19.79
C GLY A 55 -0.91 11.87 -20.88
N HIS A 56 -1.55 10.70 -20.79
CA HIS A 56 -2.46 10.18 -21.79
C HIS A 56 -3.78 9.72 -21.16
N MET A 57 -4.91 10.07 -21.78
CA MET A 57 -6.24 9.63 -21.36
C MET A 57 -6.61 8.24 -21.90
N LYS A 58 -5.90 7.78 -22.93
CA LYS A 58 -6.07 6.44 -23.51
C LYS A 58 -4.95 5.54 -23.00
N LEU A 59 -5.34 4.36 -22.51
CA LEU A 59 -4.40 3.41 -21.92
C LEU A 59 -3.37 2.91 -22.95
N LYS A 60 -3.79 2.68 -24.20
CA LYS A 60 -2.89 2.26 -25.28
C LYS A 60 -1.74 3.26 -25.48
N ASP A 61 -2.07 4.55 -25.55
CA ASP A 61 -1.09 5.60 -25.79
C ASP A 61 -0.11 5.73 -24.61
N ALA A 62 -0.60 5.59 -23.37
CA ALA A 62 0.25 5.61 -22.19
C ALA A 62 1.28 4.47 -22.13
N LEU A 63 0.97 3.33 -22.77
CA LEU A 63 1.74 2.09 -22.68
C LEU A 63 2.66 1.85 -23.90
N ALA A 64 2.54 2.63 -24.97
CA ALA A 64 3.12 2.33 -26.28
C ALA A 64 4.61 1.96 -26.27
N ASP A 65 5.42 2.69 -25.49
CA ASP A 65 6.88 2.49 -25.42
C ASP A 65 7.37 1.99 -24.04
N ALA A 66 6.47 1.52 -23.17
CA ALA A 66 6.81 1.20 -21.79
C ALA A 66 7.75 -0.03 -21.71
N GLU A 67 8.82 0.09 -20.94
CA GLU A 67 9.68 -1.06 -20.55
C GLU A 67 9.28 -1.59 -19.16
N LEU A 68 8.69 -0.72 -18.35
CA LEU A 68 8.10 -1.02 -17.05
C LEU A 68 6.74 -0.33 -16.94
N VAL A 69 5.72 -1.08 -16.50
CA VAL A 69 4.39 -0.57 -16.17
C VAL A 69 4.16 -0.72 -14.67
N ILE A 70 3.80 0.37 -14.01
CA ILE A 70 3.45 0.41 -12.59
C ILE A 70 1.95 0.72 -12.46
N ILE A 71 1.19 -0.21 -11.90
CA ILE A 71 -0.26 -0.04 -11.66
C ILE A 71 -0.46 0.54 -10.25
N ALA A 72 -0.71 1.83 -10.17
CA ALA A 72 -0.95 2.61 -8.96
C ALA A 72 -2.41 3.06 -8.83
N LEU A 73 -3.31 2.08 -8.91
CA LEU A 73 -4.75 2.25 -8.74
C LEU A 73 -5.23 1.55 -7.44
N PRO A 74 -6.46 1.84 -6.96
CA PRO A 74 -7.07 1.03 -5.90
C PRO A 74 -7.15 -0.45 -6.29
N VAL A 75 -7.06 -1.35 -5.31
CA VAL A 75 -7.00 -2.81 -5.49
C VAL A 75 -8.03 -3.33 -6.49
N ASP A 76 -9.29 -2.92 -6.36
CA ASP A 76 -10.37 -3.38 -7.24
C ASP A 76 -10.18 -2.93 -8.69
N ARG A 77 -9.54 -1.79 -8.92
CA ARG A 77 -9.19 -1.33 -10.27
C ARG A 77 -7.94 -2.03 -10.79
N ILE A 78 -6.94 -2.32 -9.95
CA ILE A 78 -5.77 -3.11 -10.36
C ILE A 78 -6.22 -4.41 -11.02
N LEU A 79 -7.12 -5.16 -10.36
CA LEU A 79 -7.67 -6.42 -10.89
C LEU A 79 -8.33 -6.27 -12.26
N LYS A 80 -9.00 -5.13 -12.52
CA LYS A 80 -9.63 -4.83 -13.83
C LYS A 80 -8.63 -4.37 -14.89
N PHE A 81 -7.51 -3.77 -14.48
CA PHE A 81 -6.52 -3.20 -15.39
C PHE A 81 -5.47 -4.23 -15.84
N ILE A 82 -5.15 -5.23 -15.02
CA ILE A 82 -4.27 -6.36 -15.40
C ILE A 82 -4.63 -6.94 -16.79
N PRO A 83 -5.87 -7.42 -17.05
CA PRO A 83 -6.23 -7.99 -18.35
C PRO A 83 -6.25 -6.97 -19.50
N ARG A 84 -6.43 -5.68 -19.20
CA ARG A 84 -6.42 -4.61 -20.22
C ARG A 84 -4.99 -4.31 -20.65
N ILE A 85 -4.09 -4.21 -19.67
CA ILE A 85 -2.67 -3.96 -19.89
C ILE A 85 -2.05 -5.13 -20.65
N SER A 86 -2.36 -6.37 -20.28
CA SER A 86 -1.78 -7.56 -20.94
C SER A 86 -2.08 -7.66 -22.43
N ARG A 87 -3.17 -7.05 -22.92
CA ARG A 87 -3.53 -7.01 -24.35
C ARG A 87 -2.84 -5.89 -25.13
N LEU A 88 -2.18 -4.96 -24.44
CA LEU A 88 -1.62 -3.74 -25.03
C LEU A 88 -0.09 -3.69 -25.02
N ILE A 89 0.57 -4.58 -24.28
CA ILE A 89 2.02 -4.58 -24.11
C ILE A 89 2.65 -5.87 -24.63
N SER A 90 3.93 -5.80 -25.00
CA SER A 90 4.70 -6.99 -25.35
C SER A 90 5.04 -7.81 -24.10
N ASN A 91 5.35 -9.08 -24.31
CA ASN A 91 5.71 -10.01 -23.23
C ASN A 91 7.01 -9.67 -22.51
N ASP A 92 7.83 -8.76 -23.06
CA ASP A 92 9.11 -8.39 -22.47
C ASP A 92 9.00 -7.19 -21.51
N VAL A 93 7.82 -6.57 -21.43
CA VAL A 93 7.56 -5.42 -20.56
C VAL A 93 7.36 -5.92 -19.13
N ILE A 94 8.10 -5.34 -18.18
CA ILE A 94 7.91 -5.65 -16.76
C ILE A 94 6.63 -4.97 -16.27
N VAL A 95 5.83 -5.68 -15.49
CA VAL A 95 4.61 -5.13 -14.88
C VAL A 95 4.69 -5.31 -13.37
N THR A 96 4.34 -4.26 -12.63
CA THR A 96 4.20 -4.32 -11.18
C THR A 96 3.00 -3.50 -10.73
N ASP A 97 2.60 -3.67 -9.49
CA ASP A 97 1.55 -2.88 -8.85
C ASP A 97 2.05 -2.33 -7.51
N VAL A 98 1.19 -1.58 -6.82
CA VAL A 98 1.45 -1.03 -5.48
C VAL A 98 0.33 -1.32 -4.48
N GLY A 99 -0.59 -2.24 -4.80
CA GLY A 99 -1.77 -2.51 -4.00
C GLY A 99 -1.44 -3.04 -2.60
N SER A 100 -2.28 -2.73 -1.61
CA SER A 100 -2.03 -3.14 -0.22
C SER A 100 -2.37 -4.61 0.09
N VAL A 101 -2.78 -5.39 -0.93
CA VAL A 101 -3.01 -6.84 -0.86
C VAL A 101 -2.34 -7.49 -2.07
N LYS A 102 -1.95 -8.76 -1.98
CA LYS A 102 -1.14 -9.41 -3.00
C LYS A 102 -1.66 -10.75 -3.50
N ARG A 103 -2.33 -11.55 -2.67
CA ARG A 103 -2.79 -12.89 -3.08
C ARG A 103 -3.66 -12.84 -4.33
N GLU A 104 -4.72 -12.03 -4.31
CA GLU A 104 -5.65 -11.96 -5.45
C GLU A 104 -5.02 -11.26 -6.67
N ILE A 105 -4.24 -10.21 -6.46
CA ILE A 105 -3.58 -9.46 -7.53
C ILE A 105 -2.63 -10.36 -8.30
N VAL A 106 -1.75 -11.08 -7.58
CA VAL A 106 -0.78 -11.99 -8.21
C VAL A 106 -1.50 -13.17 -8.88
N ARG A 107 -2.52 -13.76 -8.24
CA ARG A 107 -3.32 -14.84 -8.84
C ARG A 107 -3.96 -14.43 -10.18
N VAL A 108 -4.51 -13.22 -10.26
CA VAL A 108 -5.10 -12.70 -11.50
C VAL A 108 -3.98 -12.41 -12.52
N ALA A 109 -2.90 -11.77 -12.10
CA ALA A 109 -1.77 -11.45 -12.96
C ALA A 109 -1.14 -12.68 -13.62
N GLU A 110 -1.00 -13.79 -12.90
CA GLU A 110 -0.44 -15.04 -13.43
C GLU A 110 -1.22 -15.60 -14.64
N ARG A 111 -2.53 -15.36 -14.72
CA ARG A 111 -3.36 -15.77 -15.87
C ARG A 111 -3.07 -14.95 -17.12
N TYR A 112 -2.65 -13.70 -16.96
CA TYR A 112 -2.46 -12.74 -18.05
C TYR A 112 -0.98 -12.49 -18.38
N PHE A 113 -0.08 -12.88 -17.48
CA PHE A 113 1.38 -12.74 -17.60
C PHE A 113 2.08 -14.08 -17.34
N PRO A 114 1.76 -15.16 -18.09
CA PRO A 114 2.24 -16.52 -17.80
C PRO A 114 3.76 -16.68 -17.95
N ARG A 115 4.43 -15.76 -18.68
CA ARG A 115 5.89 -15.71 -18.85
C ARG A 115 6.64 -15.13 -17.65
N GLY A 116 5.93 -14.68 -16.61
CA GLY A 116 6.54 -14.20 -15.36
C GLY A 116 7.11 -12.77 -15.46
N ASN A 117 6.55 -11.94 -16.34
CA ASN A 117 6.89 -10.52 -16.44
C ASN A 117 6.11 -9.64 -15.45
N PHE A 118 5.16 -10.20 -14.68
CA PHE A 118 4.49 -9.51 -13.56
C PHE A 118 5.16 -9.82 -12.22
N VAL A 119 5.39 -8.79 -11.40
CA VAL A 119 5.85 -8.92 -10.01
C VAL A 119 4.97 -8.05 -9.12
N GLY A 120 4.24 -8.66 -8.18
CA GLY A 120 3.41 -7.90 -7.25
C GLY A 120 4.27 -7.00 -6.36
N GLY A 121 3.83 -5.77 -6.11
CA GLY A 121 4.56 -4.77 -5.34
C GLY A 121 3.68 -4.10 -4.29
N HIS A 122 4.26 -3.77 -3.13
CA HIS A 122 3.59 -2.99 -2.09
C HIS A 122 4.63 -2.11 -1.37
N PRO A 123 4.76 -0.83 -1.74
CA PRO A 123 5.43 0.13 -0.88
C PRO A 123 4.59 0.28 0.39
N VAL A 124 5.14 -0.11 1.54
CA VAL A 124 4.48 0.06 2.85
C VAL A 124 4.69 1.51 3.30
N ALA A 125 4.06 2.40 2.54
CA ALA A 125 4.12 3.84 2.66
C ALA A 125 2.79 4.42 2.20
N GLY A 126 2.42 5.55 2.79
CA GLY A 126 1.19 6.25 2.48
C GLY A 126 0.90 7.31 3.53
N SER A 127 -0.10 8.13 3.25
CA SER A 127 -0.70 9.07 4.18
C SER A 127 -2.21 9.02 4.01
N GLU A 128 -2.92 9.59 4.97
CA GLU A 128 -4.35 9.89 4.91
C GLU A 128 -4.69 10.96 3.86
N GLN A 129 -3.67 11.67 3.35
CA GLN A 129 -3.82 12.63 2.26
C GLN A 129 -4.05 11.91 0.93
N GLU A 130 -4.66 12.61 -0.03
CA GLU A 130 -4.95 12.06 -1.35
C GLU A 130 -4.38 12.92 -2.48
N GLY A 131 -4.28 12.33 -3.67
CA GLY A 131 -3.89 13.02 -4.89
C GLY A 131 -2.39 13.30 -5.04
N VAL A 132 -2.02 13.74 -6.25
CA VAL A 132 -0.64 13.98 -6.64
C VAL A 132 -0.03 15.24 -6.02
N GLN A 133 -0.87 16.16 -5.55
CA GLN A 133 -0.44 17.35 -4.82
C GLN A 133 0.32 16.99 -3.53
N ALA A 134 -0.06 15.91 -2.86
CA ALA A 134 0.59 15.39 -1.67
C ALA A 134 1.76 14.43 -1.98
N ALA A 135 2.08 14.23 -3.27
CA ALA A 135 3.14 13.31 -3.67
C ALA A 135 4.55 13.84 -3.31
N SER A 136 5.40 12.93 -2.83
CA SER A 136 6.76 13.24 -2.37
C SER A 136 7.78 12.22 -2.88
N ALA A 137 8.92 12.72 -3.36
CA ALA A 137 10.06 11.87 -3.76
C ALA A 137 10.65 11.08 -2.58
N GLU A 138 10.44 11.55 -1.34
CA GLU A 138 10.97 10.92 -0.12
C GLU A 138 10.01 9.88 0.47
N MET A 139 8.83 9.66 -0.14
CA MET A 139 7.76 8.83 0.42
C MET A 139 8.20 7.41 0.77
N PHE A 140 9.20 6.86 0.08
CA PHE A 140 9.59 5.45 0.24
C PHE A 140 10.92 5.28 0.97
N ARG A 141 11.64 6.36 1.29
CA ARG A 141 12.95 6.28 1.94
C ARG A 141 12.82 5.62 3.31
N ASP A 142 13.70 4.66 3.59
CA ASP A 142 13.80 3.87 4.82
C ASP A 142 12.52 3.06 5.18
N ARG A 143 11.54 3.03 4.27
CA ARG A 143 10.28 2.30 4.44
C ARG A 143 10.34 0.95 3.71
N PRO A 144 9.63 -0.08 4.22
CA PRO A 144 9.57 -1.36 3.53
C PRO A 144 8.92 -1.21 2.16
N TYR A 145 9.48 -1.89 1.16
CA TYR A 145 8.83 -2.12 -0.13
C TYR A 145 8.84 -3.61 -0.40
N ILE A 146 7.66 -4.23 -0.33
CA ILE A 146 7.52 -5.67 -0.46
C ILE A 146 7.29 -6.03 -1.92
N LEU A 147 8.09 -6.96 -2.44
CA LEU A 147 7.88 -7.59 -3.73
C LEU A 147 7.44 -9.04 -3.53
N THR A 148 6.44 -9.48 -4.29
CA THR A 148 5.86 -10.83 -4.18
C THR A 148 6.03 -11.62 -5.47
N PRO A 149 7.23 -12.17 -5.74
CA PRO A 149 7.41 -13.12 -6.83
C PRO A 149 6.65 -14.41 -6.55
N ARG A 150 6.24 -15.12 -7.61
CA ARG A 150 5.41 -16.36 -7.56
C ARG A 150 5.84 -17.40 -6.51
N HIS A 151 7.14 -17.52 -6.21
CA HIS A 151 7.67 -18.48 -5.23
C HIS A 151 8.38 -17.82 -4.04
N GLY A 152 8.15 -16.52 -3.81
CA GLY A 152 8.82 -15.76 -2.74
C GLY A 152 10.33 -15.53 -2.94
N LYS A 153 10.95 -16.09 -3.99
CA LYS A 153 12.38 -15.91 -4.32
C LYS A 153 12.59 -14.91 -5.47
N PRO A 154 13.56 -13.99 -5.38
CA PRO A 154 13.84 -13.01 -6.44
C PRO A 154 14.60 -13.64 -7.60
N LYS A 155 13.89 -14.26 -8.54
CA LYS A 155 14.48 -14.69 -9.82
C LYS A 155 14.10 -13.71 -10.94
N ASN A 156 14.99 -13.58 -11.92
CA ASN A 156 14.76 -12.87 -13.19
C ASN A 156 14.15 -11.47 -12.98
N THR A 157 12.87 -11.30 -13.38
CA THR A 157 12.08 -10.05 -13.32
C THR A 157 12.07 -9.39 -11.95
N ALA A 158 11.92 -10.17 -10.86
CA ALA A 158 11.83 -9.61 -9.51
C ALA A 158 13.17 -9.04 -9.03
N ALA A 159 14.29 -9.68 -9.39
CA ALA A 159 15.62 -9.16 -9.08
C ALA A 159 15.94 -7.89 -9.89
N GLN A 160 15.56 -7.87 -11.17
CA GLN A 160 15.70 -6.68 -12.01
C GLN A 160 14.87 -5.50 -11.47
N LEU A 161 13.61 -5.75 -11.09
CA LEU A 161 12.74 -4.73 -10.50
C LEU A 161 13.29 -4.22 -9.16
N ALA A 162 13.76 -5.13 -8.29
CA ALA A 162 14.37 -4.75 -7.02
C ALA A 162 15.61 -3.85 -7.22
N LYS A 163 16.48 -4.19 -8.19
CA LYS A 163 17.64 -3.36 -8.53
C LYS A 163 17.24 -1.98 -9.07
N PHE A 164 16.18 -1.92 -9.87
CA PHE A 164 15.65 -0.66 -10.40
C PHE A 164 15.04 0.23 -9.30
N LEU A 165 14.40 -0.38 -8.30
CA LEU A 165 13.77 0.32 -7.18
C LEU A 165 14.72 0.66 -6.02
N SER A 166 15.87 -0.03 -5.88
CA SER A 166 16.78 0.19 -4.73
C SER A 166 17.25 1.64 -4.57
N PRO A 167 17.52 2.41 -5.65
CA PRO A 167 17.92 3.82 -5.54
C PRO A 167 16.88 4.74 -4.90
N LEU A 168 15.63 4.30 -4.72
CA LEU A 168 14.60 5.06 -4.00
C LEU A 168 14.88 5.14 -2.49
N GLY A 169 15.85 4.38 -1.97
CA GLY A 169 16.14 4.28 -0.54
C GLY A 169 15.13 3.42 0.24
N ALA A 170 14.27 2.68 -0.45
CA ALA A 170 13.31 1.78 0.19
C ALA A 170 13.98 0.48 0.63
N ARG A 171 13.52 -0.10 1.74
CA ARG A 171 13.96 -1.41 2.24
C ARG A 171 13.21 -2.52 1.52
N ILE A 172 13.78 -3.00 0.41
CA ILE A 172 13.19 -4.07 -0.41
C ILE A 172 13.13 -5.38 0.39
N ALA A 173 11.95 -5.98 0.45
CA ALA A 173 11.72 -7.30 1.04
C ALA A 173 10.99 -8.22 0.07
N PHE A 174 11.19 -9.53 0.18
CA PHE A 174 10.52 -10.53 -0.64
C PHE A 174 9.64 -11.43 0.23
N LEU A 175 8.39 -11.60 -0.16
CA LEU A 175 7.43 -12.50 0.49
C LEU A 175 6.65 -13.28 -0.57
N THR A 176 6.04 -14.40 -0.20
CA THR A 176 4.95 -14.94 -1.04
C THR A 176 3.71 -14.04 -0.93
N PRO A 177 2.79 -14.06 -1.91
CA PRO A 177 1.53 -13.30 -1.82
C PRO A 177 0.70 -13.65 -0.56
N GLU A 178 0.70 -14.91 -0.14
CA GLU A 178 0.01 -15.39 1.06
C GLU A 178 0.66 -14.87 2.35
N GLN A 179 1.99 -14.94 2.43
CA GLN A 179 2.74 -14.40 3.57
C GLN A 179 2.50 -12.90 3.72
N HIS A 180 2.55 -12.16 2.61
CA HIS A 180 2.25 -10.74 2.59
C HIS A 180 0.87 -10.45 3.21
N ASP A 181 -0.19 -11.05 2.66
CA ASP A 181 -1.55 -10.75 3.09
C ASP A 181 -1.80 -11.17 4.55
N ASN A 182 -1.17 -12.26 5.01
CA ASN A 182 -1.22 -12.69 6.40
C ASN A 182 -0.51 -11.71 7.34
N ILE A 183 0.70 -11.24 6.97
CA ILE A 183 1.50 -10.31 7.79
C ILE A 183 0.86 -8.92 7.86
N LEU A 184 0.32 -8.42 6.74
CA LEU A 184 -0.27 -7.07 6.69
C LEU A 184 -1.64 -6.99 7.39
N ALA A 185 -2.34 -8.12 7.58
CA ALA A 185 -3.61 -8.13 8.30
C ALA A 185 -3.51 -7.54 9.72
N PRO A 186 -2.65 -8.04 10.64
CA PRO A 186 -2.47 -7.44 11.95
C PRO A 186 -1.63 -6.15 11.95
N LEU A 187 -0.75 -5.95 10.97
CA LEU A 187 0.16 -4.78 10.95
C LEU A 187 -0.43 -3.53 10.31
N SER A 188 -1.50 -3.64 9.53
CA SER A 188 -2.10 -2.53 8.78
C SER A 188 -3.63 -2.57 8.79
N HIS A 189 -4.23 -3.68 8.38
CA HIS A 189 -5.69 -3.74 8.16
C HIS A 189 -6.49 -3.73 9.47
N LEU A 190 -6.03 -4.48 10.48
CA LEU A 190 -6.62 -4.46 11.80
C LEU A 190 -6.48 -3.07 12.46
N PRO A 191 -5.29 -2.41 12.49
CA PRO A 191 -5.15 -1.04 12.97
C PRO A 191 -6.17 -0.07 12.39
N GLN A 192 -6.43 -0.12 11.08
CA GLN A 192 -7.47 0.69 10.44
C GLN A 192 -8.85 0.45 11.07
N LEU A 193 -9.30 -0.80 11.13
CA LEU A 193 -10.62 -1.14 11.66
C LEU A 193 -10.75 -0.76 13.14
N THR A 194 -9.69 -0.96 13.93
CA THR A 194 -9.68 -0.58 15.34
C THR A 194 -9.72 0.92 15.54
N SER A 195 -9.05 1.69 14.67
CA SER A 195 -9.06 3.14 14.68
C SER A 195 -10.47 3.69 14.41
N VAL A 196 -11.13 3.16 13.37
CA VAL A 196 -12.53 3.50 13.04
C VAL A 196 -13.50 3.09 14.16
N ALA A 197 -13.34 1.87 14.71
CA ALA A 197 -14.18 1.39 15.79
C ALA A 197 -14.05 2.25 17.06
N LEU A 198 -12.82 2.62 17.44
CA LEU A 198 -12.56 3.50 18.58
C LEU A 198 -13.20 4.87 18.38
N MET A 199 -13.02 5.48 17.21
CA MET A 199 -13.62 6.79 16.92
C MET A 199 -15.15 6.74 16.98
N ASN A 200 -15.77 5.66 16.49
CA ASN A 200 -17.22 5.46 16.58
C ASN A 200 -17.71 5.26 18.03
N VAL A 201 -16.90 4.66 18.92
CA VAL A 201 -17.23 4.57 20.34
C VAL A 201 -17.22 5.95 20.99
N VAL A 202 -16.23 6.79 20.67
CA VAL A 202 -16.15 8.18 21.16
C VAL A 202 -17.37 8.98 20.68
N GLY A 203 -17.68 8.95 19.38
CA GLY A 203 -18.81 9.68 18.80
C GLY A 203 -20.18 9.30 19.39
N ARG A 204 -20.38 8.01 19.73
CA ARG A 204 -21.63 7.55 20.40
C ARG A 204 -21.79 8.08 21.83
N ARG A 205 -20.71 8.44 22.50
CA ARG A 205 -20.76 9.04 23.85
C ARG A 205 -20.86 10.56 23.77
N ASP A 206 -20.19 11.18 22.80
CA ASP A 206 -20.23 12.62 22.58
C ASP A 206 -21.63 13.14 22.21
N SER A 207 -22.36 12.41 21.36
CA SER A 207 -23.73 12.77 20.96
C SER A 207 -24.75 12.83 22.11
N ARG A 208 -24.38 12.35 23.30
CA ARG A 208 -25.21 12.37 24.52
C ARG A 208 -24.81 13.46 25.51
N SER A 209 -23.68 14.14 25.31
CA SER A 209 -23.12 15.09 26.28
C SER A 209 -22.19 16.10 25.61
N ARG A 210 -22.72 17.29 25.30
CA ARG A 210 -22.03 18.58 25.07
C ARG A 210 -20.53 18.49 24.68
N ASN A 211 -20.22 18.27 23.39
CA ASN A 211 -18.93 18.51 22.73
C ASN A 211 -17.67 18.12 23.54
N HIS A 212 -17.63 16.90 24.07
CA HIS A 212 -16.49 16.34 24.78
C HIS A 212 -15.28 16.06 23.87
N LEU A 213 -15.44 16.09 22.54
CA LEU A 213 -14.33 16.00 21.60
C LEU A 213 -13.24 17.04 21.85
N VAL A 214 -13.58 18.23 22.37
CA VAL A 214 -12.62 19.28 22.74
C VAL A 214 -11.65 18.86 23.85
N LEU A 215 -12.03 17.87 24.67
CA LEU A 215 -11.21 17.34 25.76
C LEU A 215 -10.24 16.24 25.29
N SER A 216 -10.19 15.96 23.99
CA SER A 216 -9.36 14.89 23.43
C SER A 216 -7.87 15.24 23.52
N GLY A 217 -7.10 14.35 24.15
CA GLY A 217 -5.63 14.43 24.17
C GLY A 217 -4.98 13.80 22.94
N THR A 218 -3.65 13.96 22.84
CA THR A 218 -2.82 13.40 21.75
C THR A 218 -2.93 11.89 21.62
N GLY A 219 -3.14 11.16 22.72
CA GLY A 219 -3.33 9.71 22.70
C GLY A 219 -4.54 9.28 21.86
N LEU A 220 -5.65 10.01 21.91
CA LEU A 220 -6.80 9.71 21.06
C LEU A 220 -6.48 10.08 19.61
N MET A 221 -6.00 11.30 19.37
CA MET A 221 -5.66 11.81 18.03
C MET A 221 -4.73 10.86 17.27
N ASP A 222 -3.65 10.40 17.89
CA ASP A 222 -2.69 9.48 17.25
C ASP A 222 -3.30 8.10 16.95
N THR A 223 -4.14 7.60 17.87
CA THR A 223 -4.78 6.27 17.74
C THR A 223 -5.90 6.29 16.69
N THR A 224 -6.60 7.42 16.55
CA THR A 224 -7.73 7.59 15.64
C THR A 224 -7.39 8.27 14.31
N ARG A 225 -6.14 8.71 14.08
CA ARG A 225 -5.73 9.35 12.81
C ARG A 225 -6.16 8.55 11.57
N LEU A 226 -6.07 7.22 11.64
CA LEU A 226 -6.45 6.36 10.50
C LEU A 226 -7.95 6.40 10.19
N ALA A 227 -8.80 6.80 11.13
CA ALA A 227 -10.24 6.90 10.94
C ALA A 227 -10.66 7.92 9.86
N GLU A 228 -9.77 8.85 9.49
CA GLU A 228 -9.96 9.80 8.39
C GLU A 228 -9.87 9.14 7.00
N SER A 229 -9.37 7.91 6.91
CA SER A 229 -9.17 7.22 5.63
C SER A 229 -10.50 6.92 4.92
N SER A 230 -10.53 7.16 3.61
CA SER A 230 -11.69 6.86 2.77
C SER A 230 -12.03 5.37 2.69
N TYR A 231 -13.30 5.01 2.90
CA TYR A 231 -13.80 3.64 2.72
C TYR A 231 -13.62 3.14 1.29
N GLU A 232 -13.61 4.03 0.29
CA GLU A 232 -13.45 3.66 -1.11
C GLU A 232 -12.10 3.00 -1.41
N ILE A 233 -11.05 3.36 -0.65
CA ILE A 233 -9.74 2.72 -0.71
C ILE A 233 -9.79 1.37 0.02
N TRP A 234 -10.37 1.37 1.22
CA TRP A 234 -10.34 0.23 2.13
C TRP A 234 -11.28 -0.92 1.74
N LYS A 235 -12.38 -0.66 1.03
CA LYS A 235 -13.34 -1.71 0.64
C LYS A 235 -12.68 -2.83 -0.14
N GLY A 236 -11.79 -2.51 -1.08
CA GLY A 236 -11.05 -3.50 -1.86
C GLY A 236 -10.07 -4.28 -0.99
N ILE A 237 -9.34 -3.60 -0.11
CA ILE A 237 -8.38 -4.21 0.82
C ILE A 237 -9.08 -5.23 1.74
N LEU A 238 -10.15 -4.79 2.40
CA LEU A 238 -10.92 -5.62 3.34
C LEU A 238 -11.60 -6.79 2.62
N ARG A 239 -12.13 -6.57 1.41
CA ARG A 239 -12.76 -7.63 0.63
C ARG A 239 -11.75 -8.70 0.21
N GLN A 240 -10.60 -8.30 -0.34
CA GLN A 240 -9.63 -9.25 -0.88
C GLN A 240 -8.84 -9.98 0.21
N ASN A 241 -8.59 -9.33 1.36
CA ASN A 241 -7.91 -9.94 2.49
C ASN A 241 -8.85 -10.39 3.63
N ARG A 242 -10.15 -10.56 3.33
CA ARG A 242 -11.20 -10.83 4.32
C ARG A 242 -10.87 -11.93 5.32
N ARG A 243 -10.31 -13.06 4.85
CA ARG A 243 -10.00 -14.21 5.72
C ARG A 243 -8.97 -13.87 6.80
N ASN A 244 -7.85 -13.25 6.42
CA ASN A 244 -6.80 -12.88 7.37
C ASN A 244 -7.24 -11.72 8.27
N VAL A 245 -7.99 -10.76 7.73
CA VAL A 245 -8.56 -9.66 8.51
C VAL A 245 -9.54 -10.17 9.57
N LEU A 246 -10.43 -11.11 9.22
CA LEU A 246 -11.33 -11.74 10.20
C LEU A 246 -10.56 -12.48 11.29
N SER A 247 -9.52 -13.23 10.93
CA SER A 247 -8.66 -13.91 11.89
C SER A 247 -8.01 -12.93 12.87
N ALA A 248 -7.41 -11.85 12.35
CA ALA A 248 -6.80 -10.79 13.16
C ALA A 248 -7.83 -10.07 14.06
N LEU A 249 -9.03 -9.80 13.53
CA LEU A 249 -10.11 -9.17 14.29
C LEU A 249 -10.62 -10.06 15.42
N ASN A 250 -10.77 -11.37 15.19
CA ASN A 250 -11.16 -12.33 16.23
C ASN A 250 -10.14 -12.37 17.37
N LEU A 251 -8.84 -12.36 17.05
CA LEU A 251 -7.78 -12.27 18.07
C LEU A 251 -7.90 -10.98 18.88
N TYR A 252 -8.10 -9.84 18.21
CA TYR A 252 -8.27 -8.55 18.88
C TYR A 252 -9.52 -8.51 19.79
N ILE A 253 -10.64 -9.06 19.33
CA ILE A 253 -11.86 -9.17 20.15
C ILE A 253 -11.60 -10.03 21.39
N LYS A 254 -10.86 -11.13 21.25
CA LYS A 254 -10.50 -11.99 22.38
C LYS A 254 -9.64 -11.25 23.42
N GLU A 255 -8.68 -10.44 22.98
CA GLU A 255 -7.90 -9.56 23.88
C GLU A 255 -8.81 -8.58 24.65
N LEU A 256 -9.69 -7.87 23.94
CA LEU A 256 -10.62 -6.94 24.59
C LEU A 256 -11.60 -7.62 25.54
N GLN A 257 -12.06 -8.84 25.21
CA GLN A 257 -12.91 -9.64 26.10
C GLN A 257 -12.16 -10.06 27.37
N SER A 258 -10.89 -10.47 27.23
CA SER A 258 -10.01 -10.77 28.36
C SER A 258 -9.89 -9.56 29.28
N TYR A 259 -9.58 -8.38 28.73
CA TYR A 259 -9.44 -7.14 29.51
C TYR A 259 -10.76 -6.74 30.19
N ARG A 260 -11.90 -6.97 29.54
CA ARG A 260 -13.22 -6.73 30.12
C ARG A 260 -13.49 -7.63 31.32
N SER A 261 -13.24 -8.94 31.21
CA SER A 261 -13.42 -9.89 32.33
C SER A 261 -12.50 -9.54 33.49
N ALA A 262 -11.25 -9.23 33.17
CA ALA A 262 -10.24 -8.73 34.09
C ALA A 262 -10.72 -7.55 34.95
N LEU A 263 -11.25 -6.51 34.32
CA LEU A 263 -11.81 -5.34 35.01
C LEU A 263 -13.05 -5.66 35.86
N LYS A 264 -13.88 -6.62 35.44
CA LYS A 264 -15.07 -7.02 36.21
C LYS A 264 -14.72 -7.75 37.50
N GLU A 265 -13.73 -8.64 37.44
CA GLU A 265 -13.38 -9.52 38.54
C GLU A 265 -12.52 -8.83 39.62
N ARG A 266 -12.05 -7.60 39.38
CA ARG A 266 -11.12 -6.83 40.26
C ARG A 266 -9.86 -7.60 40.68
N ARG A 267 -9.53 -8.70 39.99
CA ARG A 267 -8.47 -9.66 40.35
C ARG A 267 -7.40 -9.84 39.28
N SER A 268 -7.56 -9.22 38.11
CA SER A 268 -6.67 -9.50 36.98
C SER A 268 -5.37 -8.71 36.98
N ASP A 269 -4.28 -9.41 36.70
CA ASP A 269 -2.96 -8.82 36.46
C ASP A 269 -2.86 -8.22 35.04
N LEU A 270 -3.59 -7.13 34.77
CA LEU A 270 -3.43 -6.33 33.53
C LEU A 270 -1.98 -5.85 33.36
N ARG A 271 -1.18 -5.80 34.44
CA ARG A 271 0.25 -5.46 34.39
C ARG A 271 1.00 -6.36 33.42
N ARG A 272 0.68 -7.65 33.36
CA ARG A 272 1.33 -8.59 32.43
C ARG A 272 1.11 -8.17 30.97
N GLU A 273 -0.12 -7.80 30.64
CA GLU A 273 -0.50 -7.38 29.28
C GLU A 273 0.19 -6.06 28.90
N PHE A 274 0.19 -5.08 29.81
CA PHE A 274 0.91 -3.82 29.62
C PHE A 274 2.42 -4.05 29.44
N THR A 275 3.01 -4.94 30.25
CA THR A 275 4.44 -5.27 30.18
C THR A 275 4.78 -5.96 28.86
N SER A 276 3.95 -6.90 28.42
CA SER A 276 4.11 -7.61 27.16
C SER A 276 4.05 -6.63 25.97
N ALA A 277 3.02 -5.77 25.93
CA ALA A 277 2.85 -4.76 24.91
C ALA A 277 4.01 -3.74 24.88
N GLN A 278 4.45 -3.26 26.06
CA GLN A 278 5.58 -2.33 26.17
C GLN A 278 6.86 -2.93 25.59
N ARG A 279 7.16 -4.20 25.92
CA ARG A 279 8.34 -4.91 25.40
C ARG A 279 8.30 -5.02 23.88
N LEU A 280 7.15 -5.39 23.29
CA LEU A 280 7.00 -5.50 21.83
C LEU A 280 7.15 -4.13 21.16
N ARG A 281 6.50 -3.08 21.70
CA ARG A 281 6.59 -1.72 21.15
C ARG A 281 8.01 -1.16 21.19
N ARG A 282 8.77 -1.41 22.27
CA ARG A 282 10.18 -0.99 22.39
C ARG A 282 11.07 -1.63 21.33
N LYS A 283 10.82 -2.90 20.95
CA LYS A 283 11.55 -3.57 19.85
C LYS A 283 11.34 -2.88 18.50
N MET A 284 10.16 -2.30 18.25
CA MET A 284 9.89 -1.59 17.00
C MET A 284 10.68 -0.29 16.86
N ARG A 285 10.96 0.42 17.96
CA ARG A 285 11.68 1.71 17.95
C ARG A 285 13.19 1.59 17.70
N ARG A 286 13.74 0.38 17.83
CA ARG A 286 15.18 0.09 17.66
C ARG A 286 15.55 -0.37 16.24
N ARG A 287 14.62 -0.27 15.29
CA ARG A 287 14.76 -0.66 13.88
C ARG A 287 14.62 0.55 13.00
#